data_AF-R7J7P1-F1
#
_entry.id   AF-R7J7P1-F1
#
_cell.length_a   1.000
_cell.length_b   1.000
_cell.length_c   1.000
_cell.angle_alpha   90.00
_cell.angle_beta   90.00
_cell.angle_gamma   90.00
#
_symmetry.space_group_name_H-M   'P 1'
#
loop_
_entity.id
_entity.type
_entity.pdbx_description
1 polymer ?
#
loop_
_entity_poly.entity_id
_entity_poly.type
_entity_poly.pdbx_seq_one_letter_code
_entity_poly.pdbx_strand_id
1 'polypeptide(L)'
;MDKIAFTGIKNMSYCLDKARDLNDVATKERWLSAEFTGHDLHRLRRAFKRSNLDKTNYTNPIQENFLNINTYSIPPEDAIAINNNLLEVSDETLPMFTELARITRKIAAKKDTKFVCDDKYLDSKAFNSALLMDKEFDDLTSTQFHMPDYVKNGAAEINKLIQRVMEKYFNQ
;
A
#
# COMPACT_ATOMS: atom_id res chain seq x y z
N MET A 1 -31.38 8.23 6.74
CA MET A 1 -29.94 8.55 6.84
C MET A 1 -29.36 8.50 5.45
N ASP A 2 -29.02 9.66 4.89
CA ASP A 2 -28.29 9.73 3.63
C ASP A 2 -26.93 9.06 3.83
N LYS A 3 -26.75 7.89 3.20
CA LYS A 3 -25.44 7.27 3.07
C LYS A 3 -24.60 8.20 2.21
N ILE A 4 -23.79 9.06 2.83
CA ILE A 4 -22.70 9.72 2.14
C ILE A 4 -21.81 8.59 1.63
N ALA A 5 -21.99 8.21 0.37
CA ALA A 5 -21.16 7.21 -0.28
C ALA A 5 -19.76 7.80 -0.34
N PHE A 6 -18.88 7.34 0.55
CA PHE A 6 -17.49 7.75 0.52
C PHE A 6 -16.91 7.40 -0.85
N THR A 7 -16.49 8.41 -1.60
CA THR A 7 -15.78 8.21 -2.86
C THR A 7 -14.29 8.48 -2.64
N GLY A 8 -13.46 7.46 -2.79
CA GLY A 8 -12.01 7.57 -2.73
C GLY A 8 -11.33 6.43 -1.97
N ILE A 9 -10.34 6.78 -1.13
CA ILE A 9 -9.48 5.85 -0.40
C ILE A 9 -9.86 5.82 1.09
N LYS A 10 -10.27 4.65 1.61
CA LYS A 10 -10.65 4.40 3.02
C LYS A 10 -9.98 3.11 3.54
N ASN A 11 -10.24 2.75 4.79
CA ASN A 11 -9.79 1.50 5.42
C ASN A 11 -8.28 1.30 5.22
N MET A 12 -7.54 2.35 5.54
CA MET A 12 -6.10 2.34 5.34
C MET A 12 -5.41 1.78 6.57
N SER A 13 -4.32 1.11 6.32
CA SER A 13 -3.43 0.61 7.37
C SER A 13 -2.00 0.61 6.90
N TYR A 14 -1.10 0.76 7.86
CA TYR A 14 0.34 0.70 7.61
C TYR A 14 1.02 -0.15 8.67
N CYS A 15 1.98 -0.98 8.27
CA CYS A 15 2.86 -1.75 9.15
C CYS A 15 4.31 -1.59 8.69
N LEU A 16 5.22 -1.57 9.66
CA LEU A 16 6.66 -1.52 9.45
C LEU A 16 7.33 -2.60 10.30
N ASP A 17 8.01 -3.53 9.63
CA ASP A 17 8.86 -4.53 10.26
C ASP A 17 10.31 -4.17 9.99
N LYS A 18 11.14 -4.33 11.03
CA LYS A 18 12.57 -4.02 10.98
C LYS A 18 13.32 -5.18 11.61
N ALA A 19 14.15 -5.83 10.81
CA ALA A 19 15.09 -6.81 11.31
C ALA A 19 16.53 -6.33 11.09
N ARG A 20 17.44 -6.91 11.87
CA ARG A 20 18.89 -6.83 11.62
C ARG A 20 19.38 -8.24 11.44
N ASP A 21 20.18 -8.48 10.41
CA ASP A 21 20.86 -9.76 10.25
C ASP A 21 22.08 -9.86 11.18
N LEU A 22 22.78 -11.00 11.14
CA LEU A 22 23.99 -11.25 11.93
C LEU A 22 25.16 -10.32 11.55
N ASN A 23 25.07 -9.61 10.42
CA ASN A 23 26.07 -8.66 9.92
C ASN A 23 25.69 -7.20 10.21
N ASP A 24 24.70 -6.96 11.08
CA ASP A 24 24.13 -5.65 11.40
C ASP A 24 23.49 -4.91 10.21
N VAL A 25 23.16 -5.64 9.13
CA VAL A 25 22.44 -5.10 7.98
C VAL A 25 20.97 -4.95 8.36
N ALA A 26 20.48 -3.71 8.37
CA ALA A 26 19.08 -3.41 8.67
C ALA A 26 18.20 -3.65 7.44
N THR A 27 17.26 -4.59 7.55
CA THR A 27 16.19 -4.79 6.58
C THR A 27 14.95 -4.04 7.04
N LYS A 28 14.22 -3.45 6.08
CA LYS A 28 12.95 -2.77 6.36
C LYS A 28 11.89 -3.28 5.42
N GLU A 29 10.85 -3.86 5.98
CA GLU A 29 9.67 -4.26 5.25
C GLU A 29 8.51 -3.34 5.64
N ARG A 30 7.77 -2.87 4.63
CA ARG A 30 6.64 -1.97 4.84
C ARG A 30 5.44 -2.51 4.11
N TRP A 31 4.27 -2.40 4.74
CA TRP A 31 2.99 -2.75 4.14
C TRP A 31 2.06 -1.56 4.30
N LEU A 32 1.55 -1.05 3.19
CA LEU A 32 0.47 -0.06 3.18
C LEU A 32 -0.73 -0.68 2.49
N SER A 33 -1.83 -0.86 3.19
CA SER A 33 -3.09 -1.34 2.63
C SER A 33 -4.11 -0.22 2.56
N ALA A 34 -4.97 -0.25 1.54
CA ALA A 34 -6.09 0.67 1.41
C ALA A 34 -7.21 0.08 0.55
N GLU A 35 -8.45 0.47 0.88
CA GLU A 35 -9.62 0.17 0.06
C GLU A 35 -9.96 1.34 -0.86
N PHE A 36 -10.23 1.02 -2.13
CA PHE A 36 -10.52 1.99 -3.18
C PHE A 36 -11.99 1.96 -3.60
N THR A 37 -12.57 3.13 -3.79
CA THR A 37 -13.95 3.32 -4.28
C THR A 37 -14.00 4.46 -5.29
N GLY A 38 -15.08 4.50 -6.09
CA GLY A 38 -15.37 5.58 -7.03
C GLY A 38 -14.20 5.90 -7.97
N HIS A 39 -13.84 7.18 -8.08
CA HIS A 39 -12.84 7.65 -9.04
C HIS A 39 -11.44 7.03 -8.81
N ASP A 40 -11.00 6.85 -7.56
CA ASP A 40 -9.69 6.29 -7.28
C ASP A 40 -9.61 4.80 -7.69
N LEU A 41 -10.69 4.03 -7.50
CA LEU A 41 -10.77 2.64 -7.97
C LEU A 41 -10.70 2.56 -9.50
N HIS A 42 -11.39 3.47 -10.21
CA HIS A 42 -11.31 3.54 -11.67
C HIS A 42 -9.91 3.90 -12.19
N ARG A 43 -9.16 4.73 -11.46
CA ARG A 43 -7.77 5.05 -11.80
C ARG A 43 -6.86 3.86 -11.58
N LEU A 44 -6.97 3.20 -10.44
CA LEU A 44 -6.19 2.00 -10.12
C LEU A 44 -6.39 0.90 -11.18
N ARG A 45 -7.66 0.60 -11.53
CA ARG A 45 -7.99 -0.38 -12.59
C ARG A 45 -7.41 0.01 -13.95
N ARG A 46 -7.35 1.31 -14.27
CA ARG A 46 -6.71 1.79 -15.50
C ARG A 46 -5.19 1.63 -15.48
N ALA A 47 -4.55 1.81 -14.33
CA ALA A 47 -3.12 1.57 -14.18
C ALA A 47 -2.79 0.09 -14.40
N PHE A 48 -3.55 -0.84 -13.81
CA PHE A 48 -3.41 -2.28 -14.07
C PHE A 48 -3.49 -2.59 -15.57
N LYS A 49 -4.52 -2.09 -16.25
CA LYS A 49 -4.70 -2.32 -17.69
C LYS A 49 -3.54 -1.74 -18.52
N ARG A 50 -3.07 -0.54 -18.18
CA ARG A 50 -1.99 0.13 -18.92
C ARG A 50 -0.63 -0.50 -18.67
N SER A 51 -0.47 -1.19 -17.55
CA SER A 51 0.75 -1.92 -17.23
C SER A 51 0.72 -3.39 -17.60
N ASN A 52 -0.30 -3.82 -18.35
CA ASN A 52 -0.48 -5.21 -18.77
C ASN A 52 -0.33 -6.23 -17.63
N LEU A 53 -0.65 -5.81 -16.40
CA LEU A 53 -0.54 -6.66 -15.23
C LEU A 53 -1.79 -7.53 -15.18
N ASP A 54 -1.59 -8.85 -15.16
CA ASP A 54 -2.70 -9.78 -15.02
C ASP A 54 -3.36 -9.57 -13.66
N LYS A 55 -4.60 -9.06 -13.70
CA LYS A 55 -5.38 -8.76 -12.50
C LYS A 55 -5.45 -9.97 -11.57
N THR A 56 -5.47 -11.20 -12.08
CA THR A 56 -5.56 -12.42 -11.24
C THR A 56 -4.36 -12.58 -10.31
N ASN A 57 -3.16 -12.25 -10.79
CA ASN A 57 -1.93 -12.32 -9.98
C ASN A 57 -1.88 -11.20 -8.94
N TYR A 58 -2.40 -10.02 -9.28
CA TYR A 58 -2.28 -8.83 -8.43
C TYR A 58 -3.57 -8.47 -7.69
N THR A 59 -4.55 -9.36 -7.58
CA THR A 59 -5.78 -9.12 -6.82
C THR A 59 -5.56 -9.45 -5.36
N ASN A 60 -5.99 -8.57 -4.45
CA ASN A 60 -5.97 -8.86 -3.03
C ASN A 60 -6.93 -10.05 -2.74
N PRO A 61 -6.49 -11.07 -2.00
CA PRO A 61 -7.26 -12.30 -1.81
C PRO A 61 -8.55 -12.13 -1.00
N ILE A 62 -8.70 -11.00 -0.30
CA ILE A 62 -9.86 -10.72 0.55
C ILE A 62 -10.91 -9.92 -0.23
N GLN A 63 -10.50 -8.85 -0.91
CA GLN A 63 -11.40 -7.99 -1.69
C GLN A 63 -10.72 -7.37 -2.91
N GLU A 64 -11.40 -7.38 -4.05
CA GLU A 64 -10.82 -6.90 -5.31
C GLU A 64 -10.48 -5.40 -5.37
N ASN A 65 -11.05 -4.61 -4.46
CA ASN A 65 -10.81 -3.17 -4.39
C ASN A 65 -9.78 -2.78 -3.33
N PHE A 66 -9.13 -3.76 -2.70
CA PHE A 66 -7.98 -3.52 -1.84
C PHE A 66 -6.67 -3.54 -2.63
N LEU A 67 -5.74 -2.68 -2.22
CA LEU A 67 -4.37 -2.64 -2.72
C LEU A 67 -3.41 -2.62 -1.53
N ASN A 68 -2.55 -3.62 -1.46
CA ASN A 68 -1.36 -3.62 -0.63
C ASN A 68 -0.19 -3.12 -1.47
N ILE A 69 0.54 -2.14 -0.94
CA ILE A 69 1.83 -1.70 -1.45
C ILE A 69 2.87 -2.16 -0.45
N ASN A 70 3.66 -3.13 -0.86
CA ASN A 70 4.71 -3.74 -0.08
C ASN A 70 6.06 -3.15 -0.53
N THR A 71 6.95 -2.88 0.41
CA THR A 71 8.34 -2.53 0.07
C THR A 71 9.30 -3.35 0.89
N TYR A 72 10.37 -3.82 0.25
CA TYR A 72 11.47 -4.53 0.87
C TYR A 72 12.74 -3.72 0.60
N SER A 73 13.37 -3.23 1.67
CA SER A 73 14.64 -2.51 1.59
C SER A 73 15.71 -3.34 2.27
N ILE A 74 16.69 -3.82 1.50
CA ILE A 74 17.90 -4.48 1.98
C ILE A 74 19.06 -3.78 1.26
N PRO A 75 19.90 -2.97 1.92
CA PRO A 75 20.97 -2.25 1.23
C PRO A 75 21.83 -3.18 0.36
N PRO A 76 22.04 -2.88 -0.94
CA PRO A 76 21.70 -1.67 -1.70
C PRO A 76 20.39 -1.75 -2.53
N GLU A 77 19.55 -2.74 -2.26
CA GLU A 77 18.36 -3.11 -3.03
C GLU A 77 17.06 -2.59 -2.38
N ASP A 78 16.22 -1.98 -3.21
CA ASP A 78 14.86 -1.60 -2.88
C ASP A 78 13.94 -2.33 -3.87
N ALA A 79 12.94 -3.04 -3.36
CA ALA A 79 11.93 -3.73 -4.13
C ALA A 79 10.53 -3.26 -3.73
N ILE A 80 9.62 -3.23 -4.71
CA ILE A 80 8.21 -2.90 -4.53
C ILE A 80 7.38 -4.07 -4.99
N ALA A 81 6.39 -4.47 -4.20
CA ALA A 81 5.40 -5.46 -4.58
C ALA A 81 3.99 -4.88 -4.39
N ILE A 82 3.05 -5.40 -5.18
CA ILE A 82 1.62 -5.10 -5.05
C ILE A 82 0.92 -6.39 -4.68
N ASN A 83 0.15 -6.39 -3.58
CA ASN A 83 -0.56 -7.59 -3.11
C ASN A 83 0.40 -8.80 -3.04
N ASN A 84 1.59 -8.58 -2.47
CA ASN A 84 2.70 -9.55 -2.37
C ASN A 84 3.31 -10.06 -3.69
N ASN A 85 2.93 -9.51 -4.84
CA ASN A 85 3.55 -9.84 -6.12
C ASN A 85 4.57 -8.78 -6.49
N LEU A 86 5.83 -9.20 -6.69
CA LEU A 86 6.92 -8.30 -7.06
C LEU A 86 6.57 -7.52 -8.32
N LEU A 87 6.70 -6.20 -8.25
CA LEU A 87 6.48 -5.30 -9.37
C LEU A 87 7.85 -4.92 -9.95
N GLU A 88 8.27 -5.61 -11.00
CA GLU A 88 9.49 -5.29 -11.73
C GLU A 88 9.34 -3.93 -12.44
N VAL A 89 10.40 -3.12 -12.41
CA VAL A 89 10.40 -1.80 -13.06
C VAL A 89 10.78 -1.96 -14.54
N SER A 90 9.89 -1.51 -15.42
CA SER A 90 10.06 -1.52 -16.87
C SER A 90 9.12 -0.48 -17.51
N ASP A 91 9.33 -0.16 -18.79
CA ASP A 91 8.45 0.74 -19.56
C ASP A 91 6.97 0.33 -19.48
N GLU A 92 6.72 -0.98 -19.47
CA GLU A 92 5.38 -1.55 -19.34
C GLU A 92 4.79 -1.27 -17.96
N THR A 93 5.56 -1.36 -16.88
CA THR A 93 5.05 -1.17 -15.52
C THR A 93 5.06 0.30 -15.04
N LEU A 94 5.67 1.24 -15.78
CA LEU A 94 5.70 2.68 -15.44
C LEU A 94 4.32 3.30 -15.10
N PRO A 95 3.22 2.98 -15.80
CA PRO A 95 1.89 3.48 -15.44
C PRO A 95 1.46 3.07 -14.02
N MET A 96 1.81 1.86 -13.59
CA MET A 96 1.53 1.38 -12.24
C MET A 96 2.37 2.14 -11.21
N PHE A 97 3.69 2.27 -11.42
CA PHE A 97 4.55 3.07 -10.51
C PHE A 97 4.07 4.52 -10.38
N THR A 98 3.62 5.14 -11.48
CA THR A 98 3.04 6.48 -11.48
C THR A 98 1.78 6.55 -10.61
N GLU A 99 0.92 5.54 -10.71
CA GLU A 99 -0.31 5.47 -9.92
C GLU A 99 -0.01 5.17 -8.44
N LEU A 100 0.95 4.30 -8.12
CA LEU A 100 1.42 4.06 -6.75
C LEU A 100 1.97 5.35 -6.12
N ALA A 101 2.80 6.09 -6.86
CA ALA A 101 3.34 7.38 -6.40
C ALA A 101 2.23 8.40 -6.15
N ARG A 102 1.19 8.43 -6.98
CA ARG A 102 0.03 9.30 -6.77
C ARG A 102 -0.75 8.89 -5.53
N ILE A 103 -1.05 7.61 -5.36
CA ILE A 103 -1.84 7.06 -4.25
C ILE A 103 -1.15 7.37 -2.93
N THR A 104 0.13 7.02 -2.81
CA THR A 104 0.92 7.23 -1.60
C THR A 104 1.04 8.72 -1.25
N ARG A 105 1.28 9.59 -2.24
CA ARG A 105 1.26 11.05 -2.04
C ARG A 105 -0.11 11.56 -1.58
N LYS A 106 -1.20 11.06 -2.17
CA LYS A 106 -2.57 11.45 -1.81
C LYS A 106 -2.92 11.02 -0.38
N ILE A 107 -2.47 9.84 0.05
CA ILE A 107 -2.65 9.35 1.42
C ILE A 107 -1.85 10.20 2.41
N ALA A 108 -0.57 10.45 2.13
CA ALA A 108 0.29 11.26 2.99
C ALA A 108 -0.25 12.70 3.21
N ALA A 109 -0.83 13.30 2.16
CA ALA A 109 -1.39 14.66 2.22
C ALA A 109 -2.85 14.72 2.74
N LYS A 110 -3.44 13.59 3.11
CA LYS A 110 -4.85 13.52 3.53
C LYS A 110 -5.03 14.14 4.92
N LYS A 111 -6.07 14.96 5.08
CA LYS A 111 -6.46 15.52 6.39
C LYS A 111 -6.99 14.40 7.28
N ASP A 112 -6.67 14.44 8.58
CA ASP A 112 -7.01 13.37 9.53
C ASP A 112 -8.53 13.19 9.64
N THR A 113 -9.31 14.27 9.58
CA THR A 113 -10.78 14.27 9.53
C THR A 113 -11.38 13.58 8.30
N LYS A 114 -10.56 13.20 7.32
CA LYS A 114 -10.95 12.47 6.11
C LYS A 114 -10.46 11.02 6.12
N PHE A 115 -9.74 10.58 7.16
CA PHE A 115 -9.45 9.18 7.38
C PHE A 115 -10.72 8.50 7.86
N VAL A 116 -11.16 7.52 7.07
CA VAL A 116 -12.39 6.77 7.33
C VAL A 116 -11.96 5.32 7.46
N CYS A 117 -12.22 4.74 8.63
CA CYS A 117 -12.24 3.31 8.88
C CYS A 117 -13.70 2.99 9.16
N ASP A 118 -14.36 2.17 8.33
CA ASP A 118 -15.75 1.80 8.59
C ASP A 118 -15.84 0.64 9.59
N ASP A 119 -16.84 0.68 10.47
CA ASP A 119 -17.01 -0.30 11.56
C ASP A 119 -17.06 -1.73 11.04
N LYS A 120 -17.66 -1.94 9.85
CA LYS A 120 -17.68 -3.25 9.19
C LYS A 120 -16.30 -3.78 8.83
N TYR A 121 -15.37 -2.90 8.48
CA TYR A 121 -13.99 -3.29 8.22
C TYR A 121 -13.30 -3.66 9.53
N LEU A 122 -13.45 -2.83 10.56
CA LEU A 122 -12.91 -3.07 11.91
C LEU A 122 -13.41 -4.40 12.52
N ASP A 123 -14.68 -4.71 12.32
CA ASP A 123 -15.34 -5.92 12.82
C ASP A 123 -15.12 -7.16 11.92
N SER A 124 -14.35 -7.02 10.83
CA SER A 124 -14.11 -8.11 9.88
C SER A 124 -12.74 -8.74 10.02
N LYS A 125 -12.61 -9.98 9.53
CA LYS A 125 -11.29 -10.63 9.35
C LYS A 125 -10.34 -9.79 8.47
N ALA A 126 -10.87 -8.89 7.64
CA ALA A 126 -10.06 -8.00 6.82
C ALA A 126 -9.27 -6.98 7.65
N PHE A 127 -9.70 -6.62 8.87
CA PHE A 127 -8.97 -5.70 9.74
C PHE A 127 -7.52 -6.17 9.98
N ASN A 128 -7.36 -7.44 10.39
CA ASN A 128 -6.05 -8.06 10.60
C ASN A 128 -5.46 -8.62 9.30
N SER A 129 -6.27 -9.29 8.45
CA SER A 129 -5.76 -9.98 7.27
C SER A 129 -5.51 -9.07 6.05
N ALA A 130 -6.15 -7.91 5.93
CA ALA A 130 -5.99 -7.06 4.73
C ALA A 130 -4.71 -6.24 4.73
N LEU A 131 -4.10 -5.99 5.90
CA LEU A 131 -2.79 -5.32 5.98
C LEU A 131 -1.64 -6.32 5.82
N LEU A 132 -1.79 -7.48 6.46
CA LEU A 132 -0.68 -8.37 6.79
C LEU A 132 -0.75 -9.71 6.06
N MET A 133 -1.87 -10.00 5.39
CA MET A 133 -2.18 -11.29 4.81
C MET A 133 -1.97 -12.41 5.84
N ASP A 134 -0.88 -13.16 5.76
CA ASP A 134 -0.60 -14.35 6.56
C ASP A 134 0.09 -14.08 7.92
N LYS A 135 0.39 -12.82 8.28
CA LYS A 135 1.00 -12.49 9.58
C LYS A 135 -0.05 -12.13 10.64
N GLU A 136 -0.03 -12.80 11.79
CA GLU A 136 -0.83 -12.44 12.98
C GLU A 136 -0.09 -11.43 13.87
N PHE A 137 -0.78 -10.39 14.34
CA PHE A 137 -0.28 -9.41 15.30
C PHE A 137 -1.28 -9.27 16.45
N ASP A 138 -0.80 -8.84 17.63
CA ASP A 138 -1.63 -8.55 18.80
C ASP A 138 -2.60 -7.38 18.57
N ASP A 139 -3.81 -7.44 19.14
CA ASP A 139 -4.92 -6.51 18.87
C ASP A 139 -4.62 -5.05 19.29
N LEU A 140 -3.79 -4.85 20.32
CA LEU A 140 -3.30 -3.52 20.69
C LEU A 140 -2.37 -2.93 19.63
N THR A 141 -1.56 -3.77 18.99
CA THR A 141 -0.64 -3.38 17.91
C THR A 141 -1.41 -3.10 16.61
N SER A 142 -2.48 -3.87 16.34
CA SER A 142 -3.28 -3.71 15.13
C SER A 142 -3.95 -2.34 15.06
N THR A 143 -4.49 -1.83 16.17
CA THR A 143 -5.15 -0.50 16.21
C THR A 143 -4.20 0.63 15.79
N GLN A 144 -2.93 0.58 16.19
CA GLN A 144 -1.92 1.58 15.81
C GLN A 144 -1.73 1.64 14.30
N PHE A 145 -1.84 0.52 13.60
CA PHE A 145 -1.65 0.43 12.16
C PHE A 145 -2.67 1.24 11.36
N HIS A 146 -3.85 1.52 11.93
CA HIS A 146 -4.90 2.30 11.28
C HIS A 146 -4.89 3.79 11.64
N MET A 147 -4.01 4.22 12.56
CA MET A 147 -3.96 5.62 12.98
C MET A 147 -3.47 6.53 11.84
N PRO A 148 -4.11 7.70 11.61
CA PRO A 148 -3.78 8.59 10.50
C PRO A 148 -2.30 8.94 10.40
N ASP A 149 -1.66 9.29 11.53
CA ASP A 149 -0.24 9.65 11.54
C ASP A 149 0.65 8.50 11.11
N TYR A 150 0.35 7.27 11.55
CA TYR A 150 1.11 6.09 11.20
C TYR A 150 0.99 5.79 9.70
N VAL A 151 -0.23 5.82 9.17
CA VAL A 151 -0.51 5.62 7.75
C VAL A 151 0.12 6.70 6.87
N LYS A 152 0.02 7.97 7.27
CA LYS A 152 0.59 9.11 6.51
C LYS A 152 2.11 9.03 6.43
N ASN A 153 2.76 8.75 7.56
CA ASN A 153 4.20 8.57 7.62
C ASN A 153 4.65 7.39 6.76
N GLY A 154 3.96 6.25 6.86
CA GLY A 154 4.22 5.09 6.03
C GLY A 154 4.08 5.36 4.54
N ALA A 155 2.99 6.02 4.13
CA ALA A 155 2.77 6.40 2.73
C ALA A 155 3.85 7.38 2.22
N ALA A 156 4.31 8.32 3.04
CA ALA A 156 5.39 9.22 2.67
C ALA A 156 6.72 8.48 2.45
N GLU A 157 7.06 7.53 3.32
CA GLU A 157 8.28 6.72 3.21
C GLU A 157 8.26 5.79 1.99
N ILE A 158 7.12 5.14 1.72
CA ILE A 158 6.94 4.33 0.52
C ILE A 158 7.03 5.21 -0.74
N ASN A 159 6.47 6.43 -0.72
CA ASN A 159 6.57 7.35 -1.86
C ASN A 159 8.03 7.72 -2.19
N LYS A 160 8.86 7.95 -1.18
CA LYS A 160 10.31 8.18 -1.37
C LYS A 160 11.00 6.96 -1.97
N LEU A 161 10.63 5.76 -1.55
CA LEU A 161 11.21 4.52 -2.09
C LEU A 161 10.81 4.32 -3.56
N ILE A 162 9.55 4.56 -3.92
CA ILE A 162 9.10 4.57 -5.31
C ILE A 162 9.95 5.55 -6.14
N GLN A 163 10.19 6.77 -5.64
CA GLN A 163 11.02 7.74 -6.34
C GLN A 163 12.45 7.23 -6.56
N ARG A 164 13.10 6.65 -5.53
CA ARG A 164 14.45 6.07 -5.69
C ARG A 164 14.52 4.94 -6.71
N VAL A 165 13.54 4.02 -6.70
CA VAL A 165 13.46 2.91 -7.68
C VAL A 165 13.33 3.47 -9.09
N MET A 166 12.48 4.48 -9.28
CA MET A 166 12.27 5.13 -10.58
C MET A 166 13.49 5.94 -11.04
N GLU A 167 14.13 6.70 -10.14
CA GLU A 167 15.37 7.42 -10.43
C GLU A 167 16.49 6.48 -10.86
N LYS A 168 16.64 5.34 -10.16
CA LYS A 168 17.61 4.31 -10.55
C LYS A 168 17.30 3.73 -11.93
N TYR A 169 16.03 3.56 -12.29
CA TYR A 169 15.62 3.06 -13.60
C TYR A 169 15.94 4.06 -14.73
N PHE A 170 15.64 5.35 -14.54
CA PHE A 170 15.87 6.37 -15.59
C PHE A 170 17.32 6.83 -15.73
N ASN A 171 18.19 6.52 -14.76
CA ASN A 171 19.62 6.85 -14.79
C ASN A 171 20.50 5.68 -15.28
N GLN A 172 19.89 4.57 -15.71
CA GLN A 172 20.56 3.48 -16.43
C GLN A 172 20.64 3.78 -17.92
#